data_AF-A0A2E4AG05-F1
#
_entry.id   AF-A0A2E4AG05-F1
#
_cell.length_a   1.000
_cell.length_b   1.000
_cell.length_c   1.000
_cell.angle_alpha   90.00
_cell.angle_beta   90.00
_cell.angle_gamma   90.00
#
_symmetry.space_group_name_H-M   'P 1'
#
loop_
_entity.id
_entity.type
_entity.pdbx_description
1 polymer ?
#
loop_
_entity_poly.entity_id
_entity_poly.type
_entity_poly.pdbx_seq_one_letter_code
_entity_poly.pdbx_strand_id
1 'polypeptide(L)' 'MTALPHVFDEQGDIWRQYKISSQPAWIFIDTNGNQERVIGALNESEIRTKLENLQKPAPSA' A
#
# COMPACT_ATOMS: atom_id res chain seq x y z
N MET A 1 2.90 -7.92 -20.58
CA MET A 1 2.71 -7.46 -19.18
C MET A 1 3.19 -8.57 -18.27
N THR A 2 4.18 -8.31 -17.41
CA THR A 2 4.54 -9.23 -16.33
C THR A 2 3.50 -9.06 -15.22
N ALA A 3 2.83 -10.17 -14.86
CA ALA A 3 1.96 -10.17 -13.68
C ALA A 3 2.77 -9.78 -12.44
N LEU A 4 2.16 -9.07 -11.50
CA LEU A 4 2.78 -8.82 -10.20
C LEU A 4 2.98 -10.16 -9.48
N PRO A 5 4.16 -10.43 -8.90
CA PRO A 5 4.40 -11.68 -8.20
C PRO A 5 3.49 -11.77 -6.97
N HIS A 6 2.83 -12.91 -6.81
CA HIS A 6 2.14 -13.24 -5.57
C HIS A 6 3.11 -14.02 -4.68
N VAL A 7 3.53 -13.42 -3.57
CA VAL A 7 4.56 -13.96 -2.68
C VAL A 7 3.93 -14.29 -1.33
N PHE A 8 4.21 -15.49 -0.82
CA PHE A 8 3.81 -15.91 0.52
C PHE A 8 4.79 -15.36 1.56
N ASP A 9 4.29 -14.57 2.51
CA ASP A 9 5.07 -14.03 3.63
C ASP A 9 5.21 -15.06 4.74
N GLU A 10 6.00 -16.11 4.50
CA GLU A 10 6.14 -17.25 5.41
C GLU A 10 6.64 -16.85 6.81
N GLN A 11 7.56 -15.89 6.89
CA GLN A 11 8.10 -15.41 8.16
C GLN A 11 7.15 -14.40 8.84
N GLY A 12 6.17 -13.85 8.12
CA GLY A 12 5.26 -12.81 8.62
C GLY A 12 5.93 -11.44 8.80
N ASP A 13 7.09 -11.23 8.17
CA ASP A 13 7.86 -9.99 8.33
C ASP A 13 7.13 -8.81 7.69
N ILE A 14 6.53 -9.00 6.52
CA ILE A 14 5.74 -7.97 5.84
C ILE A 14 4.52 -7.61 6.69
N TRP A 15 3.81 -8.61 7.21
CA TRP A 15 2.66 -8.38 8.08
C TRP A 15 3.03 -7.59 9.35
N ARG A 16 4.13 -7.96 10.03
CA ARG A 16 4.59 -7.26 11.23
C ARG A 16 5.09 -5.86 10.92
N GLN A 17 5.91 -5.68 9.89
CA GLN A 17 6.48 -4.41 9.48
C GLN A 17 5.39 -3.38 9.19
N TYR A 18 4.36 -3.78 8.43
CA TYR A 18 3.24 -2.91 8.09
C TYR A 18 2.07 -3.00 9.09
N LYS A 19 2.26 -3.75 10.19
CA LYS A 19 1.29 -3.93 11.28
C LYS A 19 -0.10 -4.41 10.79
N ILE A 20 -0.15 -5.21 9.73
CA ILE A 20 -1.38 -5.70 9.12
C ILE A 20 -2.10 -6.64 10.09
N SER A 21 -3.34 -6.33 10.44
CA SER A 21 -4.15 -7.10 11.39
C SER A 21 -5.14 -8.03 10.71
N SER A 22 -5.51 -7.74 9.46
CA SER A 22 -6.50 -8.48 8.70
C SER A 22 -6.33 -8.20 7.21
N GLN A 23 -6.84 -9.12 6.39
CA GLN A 23 -6.94 -8.95 4.95
C GLN A 23 -8.40 -8.70 4.54
N PRO A 24 -8.66 -8.04 3.39
CA PRO A 24 -7.67 -7.39 2.52
C PRO A 24 -7.02 -6.15 3.18
N ALA A 25 -5.80 -5.84 2.77
CA ALA A 25 -5.03 -4.67 3.22
C ALA A 25 -4.18 -4.12 2.07
N TRP A 26 -3.95 -2.81 2.09
CA TRP A 26 -3.21 -2.10 1.06
C TRP A 26 -2.18 -1.18 1.71
N ILE A 27 -0.94 -1.23 1.20
CA ILE A 27 0.14 -0.34 1.60
C ILE A 27 0.54 0.48 0.38
N PHE A 28 0.45 1.80 0.50
CA PHE A 28 0.85 2.76 -0.51
C PHE A 28 2.15 3.41 -0.04
N ILE A 29 3.18 3.39 -0.89
CA ILE A 29 4.51 3.89 -0.55
C ILE A 29 4.92 4.92 -1.61
N ASP A 30 5.33 6.11 -1.18
CA ASP A 30 5.81 7.16 -2.08
C ASP A 30 7.31 7.02 -2.38
N THR A 31 7.84 7.90 -3.25
CA THR A 31 9.26 7.89 -3.63
C THR A 31 10.21 8.30 -2.50
N ASN A 32 9.70 8.91 -1.42
CA ASN A 32 10.45 9.28 -0.23
C ASN A 32 10.41 8.17 0.84
N GLY A 33 9.67 7.08 0.58
CA GLY A 33 9.47 5.99 1.52
C GLY A 33 8.38 6.25 2.57
N ASN A 34 7.59 7.33 2.43
CA ASN A 34 6.42 7.54 3.29
C ASN A 34 5.35 6.50 2.96
N GLN A 35 4.62 6.07 3.98
CA GLN A 35 3.71 4.94 3.89
C GLN A 35 2.31 5.35 4.35
N GLU A 36 1.31 5.01 3.54
CA GLU A 36 -0.09 5.02 3.94
C GLU A 36 -0.61 3.58 3.97
N ARG A 37 -1.32 3.24 5.03
CA ARG A 37 -1.92 1.91 5.22
C ARG A 37 -3.44 1.99 5.26
N VAL A 38 -4.07 1.12 4.50
CA VAL A 38 -5.52 0.90 4.50
C VAL A 38 -5.82 -0.54 4.85
N ILE A 39 -6.67 -0.76 5.85
CA ILE A 39 -7.22 -2.07 6.19
C ILE A 39 -8.65 -2.14 5.65
N GLY A 40 -8.97 -3.21 4.92
CA GLY A 40 -10.24 -3.38 4.24
C GLY A 40 -10.12 -3.39 2.72
N ALA A 41 -11.24 -3.68 2.06
CA ALA A 41 -11.29 -3.74 0.60
C ALA A 41 -11.21 -2.33 0.03
N LEU A 42 -10.54 -2.20 -1.12
CA LEU A 42 -10.60 -1.01 -1.95
C LEU A 42 -11.12 -1.42 -3.32
N ASN A 43 -11.99 -0.60 -3.88
CA ASN A 43 -12.38 -0.69 -5.27
C ASN A 43 -11.35 0.01 -6.18
N GLU A 44 -11.53 -0.12 -7.49
CA GLU A 44 -10.58 0.42 -8.46
C GLU A 44 -10.43 1.95 -8.38
N SER A 45 -11.53 2.71 -8.20
CA SER A 45 -11.45 4.17 -8.16
C SER A 45 -10.76 4.66 -6.89
N GLU A 46 -10.94 3.96 -5.76
CA GLU A 46 -10.22 4.23 -4.52
C GLU A 46 -8.73 3.97 -4.67
N ILE A 47 -8.33 2.84 -5.28
CA ILE A 47 -6.92 2.53 -5.57
C ILE A 47 -6.31 3.61 -6.47
N ARG A 48 -6.99 4.01 -7.54
CA ARG A 48 -6.52 5.08 -8.45
C ARG A 48 -6.34 6.40 -7.72
N THR A 49 -7.31 6.79 -6.89
CA THR A 49 -7.24 8.01 -6.08
C THR A 49 -6.02 7.98 -5.14
N LYS A 50 -5.74 6.84 -4.50
CA LYS A 50 -4.55 6.69 -3.64
C LYS A 50 -3.25 6.84 -4.43
N LEU A 51 -3.15 6.23 -5.62
CA LEU A 51 -1.98 6.33 -6.49
C LEU A 51 -1.75 7.76 -7.00
N GLU A 52 -2.79 8.50 -7.37
CA GLU A 52 -2.67 9.90 -7.78
C GLU A 52 -2.18 10.81 -6.64
N ASN A 53 -2.58 10.52 -5.40
CA ASN A 53 -2.13 11.29 -4.24
C ASN A 53 -0.67 11.00 -3.88
N LEU A 54 -0.16 9.79 -4.13
CA LEU A 54 1.26 9.46 -3.96
C LEU A 54 2.18 10.23 -4.92
N GLN A 55 1.67 10.66 -6.08
CA GLN A 55 2.44 11.39 -7.09
C GLN A 55 2.52 12.90 -6.80
N LYS A 56 1.71 13.40 -5.85
CA LYS A 56 1.72 14.82 -5.49
C LYS A 56 2.82 15.04 -4.46
N PRO A 57 3.67 16.07 -4.62
CA PRO A 57 4.60 16.46 -3.56
C PRO A 57 3.79 16.76 -2.29
N ALA A 58 4.28 16.31 -1.14
CA ALA A 58 3.66 16.63 0.14
C ALA A 58 3.49 18.16 0.23
N PRO A 59 2.32 18.67 0.65
CA PRO A 59 2.12 20.10 0.79
C PRO A 59 3.17 20.65 1.76
N SER A 60 3.92 21.67 1.32
CA SER A 60 4.82 22.42 2.19
C SER A 60 4.00 22.99 3.34
N ALA A 61 4.37 22.63 4.57
CA ALA A 61 3.84 23.21 5.79
C ALA A 61 4.29 24.68 5.95
#